data_AF-A0A4Q7QMA6-F1
#
_entry.id   AF-A0A4Q7QMA6-F1
#
_cell.length_a   1.000
_cell.length_b   1.000
_cell.length_c   1.000
_cell.angle_alpha   90.00
_cell.angle_beta   90.00
_cell.angle_gamma   90.00
#
_symmetry.space_group_name_H-M   'P 1'
#
loop_
_entity.id
_entity.type
_entity.pdbx_description
1 polymer ?
#
loop_
_entity_poly.entity_id
_entity_poly.type
_entity_poly.pdbx_seq_one_letter_code
_entity_poly.pdbx_strand_id
1 'polypeptide(L)'
;MTQTQSAPPATVPTAPPPGTTLQAPNARTAGPRGAVAQWFAGTPGRMRAFLILAAAMSVVFGLAAAQGFSQSDGALDRAQANTAQLVRIQAIHTNLVSANADATNAFLVGGLEPPEQRAHFVNSLAAAAGLIAEAATAQPADRDVLGALNKTLITYGGLIEQARANNRQGLPIGSQYLKDANSVLQDDSLPLVKALVEANEKRVDTEFDGISQGTIWVLVGGLLSLVVFAITLRWLARRTHRYLNVPIAAGAALVLLTTVVGGVSLASASNSAKDTRSAEYDRTLALSRARIAAYDARSNESLTLIARGSGDAFDKAYTAAAAQVDEQLGKVGGNGGNLKQLWGAYTTIHTKVRKTDATDGNWDGAVAMAVGKDKTNSSVDTFGAFDNSSNQQLTRTSTAVQSELKDARDGLPPIGWLGVPIGILAALLVAWGMSQRLEEYR
;
A
#
# COMPACT_ATOMS: atom_id res chain seq x y z
N MET A 1 54.76 110.59 32.43
CA MET A 1 53.85 109.50 32.86
C MET A 1 54.71 108.44 33.51
N THR A 2 54.53 108.31 34.82
CA THR A 2 55.22 107.44 35.75
C THR A 2 54.83 105.98 35.54
N GLN A 3 55.81 105.08 35.42
CA GLN A 3 55.70 103.74 35.99
C GLN A 3 57.08 103.18 36.37
N THR A 4 57.14 102.82 37.64
CA THR A 4 58.12 102.11 38.48
C THR A 4 58.47 100.71 37.94
N GLN A 5 59.73 100.29 37.84
CA GLN A 5 60.68 99.80 38.87
C GLN A 5 60.69 98.25 39.02
N SER A 6 61.91 97.68 38.97
CA SER A 6 62.43 96.59 39.83
C SER A 6 62.72 95.17 39.25
N ALA A 7 64.01 94.83 39.36
CA ALA A 7 64.66 93.56 39.76
C ALA A 7 64.73 92.32 38.81
N PRO A 8 65.94 91.73 38.60
CA PRO A 8 66.14 90.39 38.01
C PRO A 8 65.95 89.24 39.02
N PRO A 9 65.88 87.97 38.55
CA PRO A 9 65.04 86.92 39.13
C PRO A 9 65.68 86.13 40.27
N ALA A 10 64.82 85.68 41.20
CA ALA A 10 65.13 84.61 42.16
C ALA A 10 64.99 83.24 41.49
N THR A 11 66.06 82.44 41.56
CA THR A 11 66.13 81.05 41.09
C THR A 11 65.40 80.10 42.05
N VAL A 12 64.46 79.32 41.50
CA VAL A 12 63.73 78.25 42.18
C VAL A 12 64.43 76.91 41.88
N PRO A 13 64.74 76.06 42.88
CA PRO A 13 65.07 74.66 42.61
C PRO A 13 63.81 73.78 42.58
N THR A 14 63.47 73.38 41.35
CA THR A 14 62.96 72.07 40.89
C THR A 14 62.13 71.18 41.82
N ALA A 15 60.88 70.94 41.37
CA ALA A 15 60.00 69.86 41.80
C ALA A 15 60.54 68.46 41.45
N PRO A 16 60.18 67.40 42.21
CA PRO A 16 60.54 66.01 41.91
C PRO A 16 59.80 65.49 40.66
N PRO A 17 60.33 64.44 39.99
CA PRO A 17 59.76 63.91 38.75
C PRO A 17 58.38 63.26 38.99
N PRO A 18 57.47 63.25 37.99
CA PRO A 18 56.25 62.46 38.04
C PRO A 18 56.60 60.97 37.94
N GLY A 19 56.70 60.31 39.09
CA GLY A 19 56.77 58.86 39.18
C GLY A 19 55.38 58.25 39.05
N THR A 20 55.13 57.61 37.90
CA THR A 20 54.19 56.49 37.68
C THR A 20 52.84 56.58 38.41
N THR A 21 51.82 57.08 37.70
CA THR A 21 50.45 56.63 37.94
C THR A 21 50.42 55.10 37.89
N LEU A 22 49.98 54.48 38.98
CA LEU A 22 49.57 53.08 38.96
C LEU A 22 48.49 52.94 37.90
N GLN A 23 48.86 52.38 36.76
CA GLN A 23 47.93 51.97 35.73
C GLN A 23 47.00 50.94 36.38
N ALA A 24 45.74 51.31 36.59
CA ALA A 24 44.70 50.37 36.99
C ALA A 24 44.75 49.19 36.02
N PRO A 25 44.71 47.92 36.48
CA PRO A 25 44.74 46.80 35.56
C PRO A 25 43.54 46.94 34.63
N ASN A 26 43.81 47.02 33.32
CA ASN A 26 42.80 47.00 32.28
C ASN A 26 41.83 45.85 32.59
N ALA A 27 40.62 46.19 33.03
CA ALA A 27 39.51 45.27 33.08
C ALA A 27 39.26 44.85 31.64
N ARG A 28 39.83 43.69 31.25
CA ARG A 28 39.55 43.06 29.96
C ARG A 28 38.05 42.83 29.92
N THR A 29 37.35 43.65 29.18
CA THR A 29 35.96 43.42 28.81
C THR A 29 35.92 42.09 28.08
N ALA A 30 35.36 41.08 28.76
CA ALA A 30 35.15 39.77 28.19
C ALA A 30 34.27 39.94 26.95
N GLY A 31 34.86 39.78 25.76
CA GLY A 31 34.09 39.76 24.53
C GLY A 31 33.00 38.66 24.60
N PRO A 32 31.89 38.80 23.86
CA PRO A 32 30.74 37.89 23.96
C PRO A 32 31.09 36.40 23.69
N ARG A 33 32.23 36.12 23.04
CA ARG A 33 32.78 34.76 22.88
C ARG A 33 33.37 34.17 24.17
N GLY A 34 33.87 34.99 25.10
CA GLY A 34 34.42 34.58 26.39
C GLY A 34 33.36 34.24 27.43
N ALA A 35 32.21 34.92 27.41
CA ALA A 35 31.11 34.66 28.34
C ALA A 35 30.50 33.26 28.13
N VAL A 36 30.31 32.84 26.87
CA VAL A 36 29.82 31.49 26.53
C VAL A 36 30.84 30.42 26.92
N ALA A 37 32.12 30.62 26.62
CA ALA A 37 33.18 29.68 26.98
C ALA A 37 33.38 29.55 28.50
N GLN A 38 33.25 30.65 29.26
CA GLN A 38 33.27 30.65 30.73
C GLN A 38 32.05 29.94 31.33
N TRP A 39 30.89 30.03 30.67
CA TRP A 39 29.67 29.34 31.08
C TRP A 39 29.77 27.81 30.97
N PHE A 40 30.64 27.32 30.08
CA PHE A 40 30.99 25.90 29.89
C PHE A 40 32.29 25.47 30.62
N ALA A 41 32.96 26.37 31.35
CA ALA A 41 34.17 26.04 32.09
C ALA A 41 33.87 25.29 33.41
N GLY A 42 34.77 24.37 33.79
CA GLY A 42 34.70 23.64 35.05
C GLY A 42 33.65 22.52 35.12
N THR A 43 33.46 21.98 36.33
CA THR A 43 32.49 20.93 36.66
C THR A 43 31.03 21.30 36.30
N PRO A 44 30.55 22.55 36.54
CA PRO A 44 29.19 22.97 36.20
C PRO A 44 28.97 23.13 34.69
N GLY A 45 30.00 23.56 33.95
CA GLY A 45 29.93 23.71 32.49
C GLY A 45 29.80 22.37 31.75
N ARG A 46 30.52 21.34 32.20
CA ARG A 46 30.37 19.97 31.68
C ARG A 46 28.96 19.40 31.95
N MET A 47 28.37 19.71 33.11
CA MET A 47 26.97 19.33 33.41
C MET A 47 25.98 19.98 32.44
N ARG A 48 26.14 21.28 32.13
CA ARG A 48 25.30 21.98 31.15
C ARG A 48 25.45 21.41 29.73
N ALA A 49 26.65 21.03 29.33
CA ALA A 49 26.89 20.41 28.02
C ALA A 49 26.16 19.07 27.87
N PHE A 50 26.22 18.18 28.88
CA PHE A 50 25.47 16.92 28.87
C PHE A 50 23.96 17.13 28.91
N LEU A 51 23.48 18.18 29.59
CA LEU A 51 22.06 18.54 29.63
C LEU A 51 21.56 18.96 28.24
N ILE A 52 22.27 19.87 27.57
CA ILE A 52 21.94 20.30 26.21
C ILE A 52 22.00 19.11 25.25
N LEU A 53 23.00 18.24 25.37
CA LEU A 53 23.13 17.04 24.55
C LEU A 53 21.95 16.08 24.75
N ALA A 54 21.60 15.75 25.99
CA ALA A 54 20.53 14.81 26.30
C ALA A 54 19.14 15.38 25.95
N ALA A 55 18.91 16.68 26.18
CA ALA A 55 17.69 17.37 25.77
C ALA A 55 17.56 17.43 24.24
N ALA A 56 18.64 17.80 23.52
CA ALA A 56 18.66 17.81 22.07
C ALA A 56 18.41 16.41 21.48
N MET A 57 19.05 15.38 22.04
CA MET A 57 18.83 13.99 21.61
C MET A 57 17.41 13.50 21.87
N SER A 58 16.76 13.94 22.96
CA SER A 58 15.36 13.61 23.24
C SER A 58 14.40 14.23 22.21
N VAL A 59 14.68 15.46 21.76
CA VAL A 59 13.91 16.12 20.70
C VAL A 59 14.17 15.45 19.35
N VAL A 60 15.42 15.13 19.03
CA VAL A 60 15.79 14.39 17.80
C VAL A 60 15.11 13.02 17.77
N PHE A 61 15.05 12.32 18.91
CA PHE A 61 14.29 11.07 19.05
C PHE A 61 12.80 11.27 18.76
N GLY A 62 12.17 12.27 19.39
CA GLY A 62 10.75 12.56 19.18
C GLY A 62 10.44 12.86 17.71
N LEU A 63 11.31 13.60 17.03
CA LEU A 63 11.21 13.88 15.59
C LEU A 63 11.41 12.62 14.74
N ALA A 64 12.42 11.80 15.05
CA ALA A 64 12.67 10.54 14.34
C ALA A 64 11.51 9.54 14.52
N ALA A 65 10.95 9.45 15.73
CA ALA A 65 9.79 8.63 16.02
C ALA A 65 8.54 9.13 15.26
N ALA A 66 8.27 10.43 15.29
CA ALA A 66 7.16 11.03 14.54
C ALA A 66 7.29 10.78 13.03
N GLN A 67 8.50 10.93 12.47
CA GLN A 67 8.79 10.68 11.06
C GLN A 67 8.63 9.20 10.68
N GLY A 68 9.14 8.28 11.49
CA GLY A 68 9.01 6.84 11.23
C GLY A 68 7.55 6.38 11.26
N PHE A 69 6.76 6.91 12.20
CA PHE A 69 5.32 6.64 12.28
C PHE A 69 4.54 7.25 11.12
N SER A 70 4.80 8.51 10.74
CA SER A 70 4.11 9.17 9.61
C SER A 70 4.43 8.50 8.28
N GLN A 71 5.67 8.06 8.08
CA GLN A 71 6.07 7.31 6.89
C GLN A 71 5.34 5.96 6.81
N SER A 72 5.20 5.26 7.95
CA SER A 72 4.55 3.95 8.01
C SER A 72 3.03 4.04 7.86
N ASP A 73 2.38 5.01 8.49
CA ASP A 73 0.93 5.28 8.29
C ASP A 73 0.64 5.67 6.85
N GLY A 74 1.46 6.55 6.25
CA GLY A 74 1.33 6.91 4.84
C GLY A 74 1.58 5.73 3.89
N ALA A 75 2.52 4.83 4.19
CA ALA A 75 2.77 3.63 3.38
C ALA A 75 1.61 2.62 3.49
N LEU A 76 1.02 2.45 4.69
CA LEU A 76 -0.16 1.62 4.89
C LEU A 76 -1.39 2.18 4.16
N ASP A 77 -1.62 3.49 4.22
CA ASP A 77 -2.71 4.16 3.49
C ASP A 77 -2.57 3.98 1.97
N ARG A 78 -1.35 4.14 1.44
CA ARG A 78 -1.08 3.88 0.01
C ARG A 78 -1.19 2.40 -0.36
N ALA A 79 -0.71 1.48 0.49
CA ALA A 79 -0.86 0.04 0.28
C ALA A 79 -2.34 -0.37 0.25
N GLN A 80 -3.16 0.18 1.14
CA GLN A 80 -4.62 -0.01 1.16
C GLN A 80 -5.26 0.53 -0.12
N ALA A 81 -4.94 1.77 -0.52
CA ALA A 81 -5.48 2.39 -1.73
C ALA A 81 -5.09 1.61 -3.00
N ASN A 82 -3.82 1.21 -3.13
CA ASN A 82 -3.33 0.45 -4.28
C ASN A 82 -3.90 -0.98 -4.32
N THR A 83 -4.11 -1.62 -3.17
CA THR A 83 -4.78 -2.93 -3.07
C THR A 83 -6.24 -2.83 -3.51
N ALA A 84 -6.97 -1.82 -3.04
CA ALA A 84 -8.34 -1.56 -3.45
C ALA A 84 -8.45 -1.28 -4.96
N GLN A 85 -7.49 -0.53 -5.50
CA GLN A 85 -7.39 -0.26 -6.94
C GLN A 85 -7.16 -1.55 -7.74
N LEU A 86 -6.30 -2.45 -7.29
CA LEU A 86 -6.07 -3.73 -7.96
C LEU A 86 -7.33 -4.60 -7.97
N VAL A 87 -8.03 -4.71 -6.83
CA VAL A 87 -9.31 -5.43 -6.73
C VAL A 87 -10.33 -4.85 -7.72
N ARG A 88 -10.39 -3.51 -7.84
CA ARG A 88 -11.25 -2.82 -8.81
C ARG A 88 -10.90 -3.19 -10.26
N ILE A 89 -9.62 -3.21 -10.62
CA ILE A 89 -9.17 -3.60 -11.97
C ILE A 89 -9.51 -5.05 -12.28
N GLN A 90 -9.35 -5.95 -11.31
CA GLN A 90 -9.74 -7.35 -11.44
C GLN A 90 -11.25 -7.53 -11.59
N ALA A 91 -12.04 -6.72 -10.89
CA ALA A 91 -13.49 -6.71 -11.06
C ALA A 91 -13.89 -6.21 -12.46
N ILE A 92 -13.20 -5.21 -13.03
CA ILE A 92 -13.38 -4.82 -14.44
C ILE A 92 -13.14 -6.04 -15.33
N HIS A 93 -11.98 -6.70 -15.18
CA HIS A 93 -11.64 -7.90 -15.96
C HIS A 93 -12.75 -8.94 -15.93
N THR A 94 -13.17 -9.33 -14.72
CA THR A 94 -14.17 -10.38 -14.49
C THR A 94 -15.50 -10.03 -15.15
N ASN A 95 -15.97 -8.78 -15.02
CA ASN A 95 -17.20 -8.33 -15.67
C ASN A 95 -17.12 -8.38 -17.20
N LEU A 96 -15.97 -8.05 -17.80
CA LEU A 96 -15.78 -8.10 -19.25
C LEU A 96 -15.84 -9.53 -19.79
N VAL A 97 -15.07 -10.44 -19.20
CA VAL A 97 -15.05 -11.85 -19.65
C VAL A 97 -16.37 -12.57 -19.34
N SER A 98 -17.03 -12.21 -18.23
CA SER A 98 -18.36 -12.70 -17.90
C SER A 98 -19.39 -12.25 -18.94
N ALA A 99 -19.42 -10.97 -19.29
CA ALA A 99 -20.31 -10.47 -20.34
C ALA A 99 -20.07 -11.20 -21.67
N ASN A 100 -18.82 -11.48 -22.03
CA ASN A 100 -18.50 -12.20 -23.26
C ASN A 100 -18.96 -13.67 -23.23
N ALA A 101 -18.79 -14.35 -22.10
CA ALA A 101 -19.32 -15.69 -21.91
C ALA A 101 -20.85 -15.73 -22.07
N ASP A 102 -21.57 -14.74 -21.52
CA ASP A 102 -23.02 -14.63 -21.70
C ASP A 102 -23.39 -14.37 -23.17
N ALA A 103 -22.74 -13.40 -23.82
CA ALA A 103 -23.06 -13.05 -25.20
C ALA A 103 -22.78 -14.20 -26.17
N THR A 104 -21.67 -14.92 -25.99
CA THR A 104 -21.31 -16.08 -26.81
C THR A 104 -22.23 -17.28 -26.56
N ASN A 105 -22.62 -17.54 -25.30
CA ASN A 105 -23.57 -18.60 -24.98
C ASN A 105 -25.00 -18.30 -25.46
N ALA A 106 -25.45 -17.06 -25.27
CA ALA A 106 -26.74 -16.57 -25.78
C ALA A 106 -26.85 -16.70 -27.29
N PHE A 107 -25.75 -16.46 -28.01
CA PHE A 107 -25.72 -16.58 -29.46
C PHE A 107 -26.07 -18.00 -29.93
N LEU A 108 -25.61 -19.04 -29.21
CA LEU A 108 -25.90 -20.45 -29.51
C LEU A 108 -27.37 -20.83 -29.39
N VAL A 109 -28.15 -20.12 -28.57
CA VAL A 109 -29.59 -20.38 -28.43
C VAL A 109 -30.30 -20.19 -29.78
N GLY A 110 -29.80 -19.27 -30.61
CA GLY A 110 -30.41 -18.86 -31.88
C GLY A 110 -31.68 -18.02 -31.66
N GLY A 111 -31.90 -17.02 -32.51
CA GLY A 111 -33.11 -16.19 -32.40
C GLY A 111 -33.09 -15.26 -31.19
N LEU A 112 -34.12 -15.35 -30.32
CA LEU A 112 -34.27 -14.48 -29.16
C LEU A 112 -33.46 -14.99 -27.96
N GLU A 113 -32.52 -14.17 -27.50
CA GLU A 113 -31.67 -14.43 -26.33
C GLU A 113 -32.50 -14.59 -25.03
N PRO A 114 -32.11 -15.50 -24.13
CA PRO A 114 -32.72 -15.62 -22.80
C PRO A 114 -32.69 -14.29 -22.03
N PRO A 115 -33.81 -13.80 -21.47
CA PRO A 115 -33.86 -12.50 -20.79
C PRO A 115 -32.86 -12.35 -19.64
N GLU A 116 -32.62 -13.43 -18.89
CA GLU A 116 -31.69 -13.44 -17.76
C GLU A 116 -30.23 -13.24 -18.21
N GLN A 117 -29.79 -13.96 -19.24
CA GLN A 117 -28.43 -13.79 -19.82
C GLN A 117 -28.24 -12.39 -20.39
N ARG A 118 -29.27 -11.86 -21.07
CA ARG A 118 -29.25 -10.48 -21.58
C ARG A 118 -29.10 -9.46 -20.46
N ALA A 119 -29.86 -9.62 -19.37
CA ALA A 119 -29.78 -8.74 -18.22
C ALA A 119 -28.40 -8.80 -17.56
N HIS A 120 -27.85 -10.02 -17.39
CA HIS A 120 -26.52 -10.20 -16.81
C HIS A 120 -25.42 -9.57 -17.66
N PHE A 121 -25.47 -9.72 -19.00
CA PHE A 121 -24.57 -9.03 -19.93
C PHE A 121 -24.61 -7.50 -19.75
N VAL A 122 -25.81 -6.91 -19.75
CA VAL A 122 -25.98 -5.45 -19.66
C VAL A 122 -25.45 -4.94 -18.32
N ASN A 123 -25.78 -5.63 -17.24
CA ASN A 123 -25.33 -5.29 -15.90
C ASN A 123 -23.80 -5.40 -15.77
N SER A 124 -23.20 -6.45 -16.32
CA SER A 124 -21.74 -6.64 -16.31
C SER A 124 -21.03 -5.55 -17.10
N LEU A 125 -21.54 -5.18 -18.28
CA LEU A 125 -20.97 -4.11 -19.09
C LEU A 125 -21.06 -2.74 -18.39
N ALA A 126 -22.21 -2.46 -17.77
CA ALA A 126 -22.42 -1.23 -17.00
C ALA A 126 -21.53 -1.18 -15.76
N ALA A 127 -21.38 -2.30 -15.04
CA ALA A 127 -20.49 -2.42 -13.90
C ALA A 127 -19.03 -2.20 -14.31
N ALA A 128 -18.58 -2.80 -15.41
CA ALA A 128 -17.24 -2.57 -15.94
C ALA A 128 -17.01 -1.07 -16.26
N ALA A 129 -17.95 -0.42 -16.96
CA ALA A 129 -17.85 1.01 -17.28
C ALA A 129 -17.80 1.90 -16.02
N GLY A 130 -18.63 1.61 -15.01
CA GLY A 130 -18.62 2.31 -13.72
C GLY A 130 -17.28 2.14 -13.00
N LEU A 131 -16.78 0.91 -12.91
CA LEU A 131 -15.50 0.59 -12.27
C LEU A 131 -14.31 1.24 -13.00
N ILE A 132 -14.36 1.37 -14.33
CA ILE A 132 -13.34 2.10 -15.11
C ILE A 132 -13.29 3.58 -14.68
N ALA A 133 -14.45 4.23 -14.55
CA ALA A 133 -14.52 5.63 -14.13
C ALA A 133 -14.05 5.82 -12.68
N GLU A 134 -14.44 4.92 -11.78
CA GLU A 134 -13.96 4.91 -10.39
C GLU A 134 -12.44 4.70 -10.32
N ALA A 135 -11.91 3.74 -11.10
CA ALA A 135 -10.48 3.43 -11.16
C ALA A 135 -9.66 4.63 -11.67
N ALA A 136 -10.19 5.35 -12.66
CA ALA A 136 -9.55 6.54 -13.23
C ALA A 136 -9.53 7.71 -12.25
N THR A 137 -10.51 7.77 -11.35
CA THR A 137 -10.57 8.76 -10.28
C THR A 137 -9.58 8.42 -9.16
N ALA A 138 -9.56 7.16 -8.74
CA ALA A 138 -8.71 6.68 -7.64
C ALA A 138 -7.22 6.68 -7.98
N GLN A 139 -6.86 6.42 -9.25
CA GLN A 139 -5.47 6.38 -9.68
C GLN A 139 -5.25 7.19 -10.96
N PRO A 140 -4.86 8.47 -10.83
CA PRO A 140 -4.61 9.34 -11.98
C PRO A 140 -3.59 8.81 -12.98
N ALA A 141 -2.61 8.02 -12.52
CA ALA A 141 -1.59 7.44 -13.38
C ALA A 141 -2.14 6.38 -14.37
N ASP A 142 -3.34 5.85 -14.13
CA ASP A 142 -3.95 4.80 -14.95
C ASP A 142 -4.97 5.37 -15.97
N ARG A 143 -5.24 6.68 -15.94
CA ARG A 143 -6.32 7.34 -16.69
C ARG A 143 -6.27 7.11 -18.19
N ASP A 144 -5.10 7.18 -18.80
CA ASP A 144 -4.96 7.04 -20.25
C ASP A 144 -5.26 5.61 -20.70
N VAL A 145 -4.79 4.62 -19.94
CA VAL A 145 -5.03 3.19 -20.20
C VAL A 145 -6.49 2.84 -19.95
N LEU A 146 -7.09 3.35 -18.88
CA LEU A 146 -8.52 3.19 -18.58
C LEU A 146 -9.41 3.88 -19.63
N GLY A 147 -8.98 5.04 -20.14
CA GLY A 147 -9.63 5.73 -21.24
C GLY A 147 -9.56 4.95 -22.56
N ALA A 148 -8.43 4.29 -22.84
CA ALA A 148 -8.31 3.36 -23.96
C ALA A 148 -9.24 2.14 -23.80
N LEU A 149 -9.29 1.55 -22.60
CA LEU A 149 -10.17 0.43 -22.28
C LEU A 149 -11.65 0.80 -22.44
N ASN A 150 -12.05 2.01 -22.05
CA ASN A 150 -13.41 2.47 -22.27
C ASN A 150 -13.77 2.57 -23.78
N LYS A 151 -12.82 2.94 -24.64
CA LYS A 151 -13.04 2.99 -26.09
C LYS A 151 -13.26 1.59 -26.66
N THR A 152 -12.45 0.60 -26.25
CA THR A 152 -12.62 -0.79 -26.71
C THR A 152 -13.96 -1.35 -26.26
N LEU A 153 -14.43 -0.97 -25.06
CA LEU A 153 -15.74 -1.38 -24.53
C LEU A 153 -16.92 -0.93 -25.39
N ILE A 154 -16.85 0.30 -25.92
CA ILE A 154 -17.87 0.84 -26.82
C ILE A 154 -17.89 0.05 -28.13
N THR A 155 -16.72 -0.21 -28.71
CA THR A 155 -16.59 -1.02 -29.93
C THR A 155 -17.11 -2.44 -29.73
N TYR A 156 -16.70 -3.10 -28.64
CA TYR A 156 -17.15 -4.42 -28.24
C TYR A 156 -18.68 -4.48 -28.13
N GLY A 157 -19.28 -3.55 -27.36
CA GLY A 157 -20.73 -3.47 -27.20
C GLY A 157 -21.45 -3.33 -28.54
N GLY A 158 -20.96 -2.45 -29.41
CA GLY A 158 -21.52 -2.25 -30.76
C GLY A 158 -21.47 -3.50 -31.64
N LEU A 159 -20.38 -4.26 -31.60
CA LEU A 159 -20.23 -5.52 -32.35
C LEU A 159 -21.15 -6.61 -31.80
N ILE A 160 -21.29 -6.72 -30.47
CA ILE A 160 -22.24 -7.68 -29.87
C ILE A 160 -23.68 -7.36 -30.27
N GLU A 161 -24.09 -6.08 -30.28
CA GLU A 161 -25.45 -5.72 -30.71
C GLU A 161 -25.69 -6.04 -32.20
N GLN A 162 -24.68 -5.85 -33.06
CA GLN A 162 -24.74 -6.28 -34.46
C GLN A 162 -24.86 -7.81 -34.58
N ALA A 163 -24.06 -8.56 -33.80
CA ALA A 163 -24.15 -10.01 -33.74
C ALA A 163 -25.55 -10.46 -33.33
N ARG A 164 -26.11 -9.88 -32.27
CA ARG A 164 -27.48 -10.15 -31.78
C ARG A 164 -28.55 -9.85 -32.83
N ALA A 165 -28.49 -8.69 -33.45
CA ALA A 165 -29.48 -8.27 -34.46
C ALA A 165 -29.51 -9.22 -35.66
N ASN A 166 -28.33 -9.68 -36.10
CA ASN A 166 -28.21 -10.66 -37.18
C ASN A 166 -28.62 -12.07 -36.72
N ASN A 167 -28.29 -12.48 -35.49
CA ASN A 167 -28.70 -13.78 -34.94
C ASN A 167 -30.22 -13.92 -34.83
N ARG A 168 -30.91 -12.83 -34.44
CA ARG A 168 -32.38 -12.77 -34.40
C ARG A 168 -33.03 -12.97 -35.77
N GLN A 169 -32.34 -12.57 -36.84
CA GLN A 169 -32.78 -12.73 -38.21
C GLN A 169 -32.28 -14.05 -38.85
N GLY A 170 -31.52 -14.87 -38.11
CA GLY A 170 -30.92 -16.09 -38.64
C GLY A 170 -29.81 -15.84 -39.69
N LEU A 171 -29.24 -14.64 -39.74
CA LEU A 171 -28.23 -14.28 -40.72
C LEU A 171 -26.85 -14.80 -40.29
N PRO A 172 -26.14 -15.60 -41.12
CA PRO A 172 -24.85 -16.20 -40.75
C PRO A 172 -23.77 -15.19 -40.36
N ILE A 173 -23.83 -13.98 -40.91
CA ILE A 173 -22.87 -12.89 -40.62
C ILE A 173 -22.86 -12.48 -39.15
N GLY A 174 -23.92 -12.77 -38.38
CA GLY A 174 -23.94 -12.52 -36.94
C GLY A 174 -22.80 -13.21 -36.20
N SER A 175 -22.39 -14.40 -36.67
CA SER A 175 -21.28 -15.15 -36.08
C SER A 175 -19.93 -14.47 -36.32
N GLN A 176 -19.79 -13.73 -37.43
CA GLN A 176 -18.57 -12.96 -37.69
C GLN A 176 -18.48 -11.75 -36.77
N TYR A 177 -19.57 -10.98 -36.62
CA TYR A 177 -19.59 -9.86 -35.67
C TYR A 177 -19.30 -10.30 -34.23
N LEU A 178 -19.75 -11.50 -33.83
CA LEU A 178 -19.43 -12.07 -32.52
C LEU A 178 -17.94 -12.42 -32.40
N LYS A 179 -17.33 -13.00 -33.44
CA LYS A 179 -15.89 -13.29 -33.46
C LYS A 179 -15.07 -12.00 -33.43
N ASP A 180 -15.48 -10.98 -34.17
CA ASP A 180 -14.84 -9.67 -34.17
C ASP A 180 -14.96 -9.01 -32.78
N ALA A 181 -16.13 -9.11 -32.12
CA ALA A 181 -16.30 -8.65 -30.75
C ALA A 181 -15.35 -9.38 -29.78
N ASN A 182 -15.27 -10.71 -29.88
CA ASN A 182 -14.37 -11.50 -29.06
C ASN A 182 -12.90 -11.12 -29.31
N SER A 183 -12.50 -10.83 -30.56
CA SER A 183 -11.17 -10.34 -30.89
C SER A 183 -10.90 -8.97 -30.25
N VAL A 184 -11.83 -8.00 -30.32
CA VAL A 184 -11.69 -6.70 -29.62
C VAL A 184 -11.54 -6.88 -28.11
N LEU A 185 -12.23 -7.86 -27.53
CA LEU A 185 -12.06 -8.16 -26.11
C LEU A 185 -10.67 -8.73 -25.84
N GLN A 186 -10.29 -9.81 -26.52
CA GLN A 186 -9.08 -10.59 -26.26
C GLN A 186 -7.79 -9.85 -26.65
N ASP A 187 -7.80 -9.16 -27.79
CA ASP A 187 -6.61 -8.59 -28.42
C ASP A 187 -6.41 -7.11 -28.04
N ASP A 188 -7.49 -6.38 -27.75
CA ASP A 188 -7.40 -4.95 -27.39
C ASP A 188 -7.71 -4.70 -25.91
N SER A 189 -8.79 -5.28 -25.37
CA SER A 189 -9.29 -4.91 -24.04
C SER A 189 -8.52 -5.61 -22.91
N LEU A 190 -8.40 -6.94 -22.95
CA LEU A 190 -7.75 -7.71 -21.88
C LEU A 190 -6.25 -7.39 -21.70
N PRO A 191 -5.47 -7.08 -22.77
CA PRO A 191 -4.09 -6.64 -22.60
C PRO A 191 -3.96 -5.32 -21.84
N LEU A 192 -4.88 -4.37 -22.04
CA LEU A 192 -4.93 -3.12 -21.27
C LEU A 192 -5.19 -3.40 -19.78
N VAL A 193 -6.14 -4.30 -19.49
CA VAL A 193 -6.45 -4.71 -18.11
C VAL A 193 -5.26 -5.42 -17.47
N LYS A 194 -4.57 -6.29 -18.21
CA LYS A 194 -3.36 -6.98 -17.73
C LYS A 194 -2.23 -6.00 -17.40
N ALA A 195 -1.99 -5.01 -18.27
CA ALA A 195 -1.01 -3.96 -18.00
C ALA A 195 -1.36 -3.16 -16.74
N LEU A 196 -2.64 -2.87 -16.51
CA LEU A 196 -3.11 -2.22 -15.28
C LEU A 196 -2.89 -3.09 -14.03
N VAL A 197 -3.14 -4.40 -14.13
CA VAL A 197 -2.87 -5.36 -13.05
C VAL A 197 -1.38 -5.37 -12.71
N GLU A 198 -0.51 -5.56 -13.69
CA GLU A 198 0.95 -5.61 -13.49
C GLU A 198 1.51 -4.30 -12.91
N ALA A 199 1.03 -3.15 -13.40
CA ALA A 199 1.43 -1.85 -12.90
C ALA A 199 1.00 -1.64 -11.43
N ASN A 200 -0.21 -2.04 -11.07
CA ASN A 200 -0.72 -1.89 -9.71
C ASN A 200 -0.12 -2.92 -8.74
N GLU A 201 0.14 -4.16 -9.17
CA GLU A 201 0.91 -5.15 -8.39
C GLU A 201 2.30 -4.59 -8.03
N LYS A 202 3.02 -4.00 -8.99
CA LYS A 202 4.32 -3.38 -8.73
C LYS A 202 4.26 -2.20 -7.76
N ARG A 203 3.19 -1.39 -7.81
CA ARG A 203 2.98 -0.28 -6.86
C ARG A 203 2.71 -0.82 -5.46
N VAL A 204 1.84 -1.82 -5.34
CA VAL A 204 1.57 -2.52 -4.09
C VAL A 204 2.88 -3.07 -3.50
N ASP A 205 3.70 -3.74 -4.30
CA ASP A 205 4.99 -4.28 -3.87
C ASP A 205 5.95 -3.20 -3.34
N THR A 206 6.05 -2.08 -4.05
CA THR A 206 6.90 -0.95 -3.67
C THR A 206 6.48 -0.32 -2.33
N GLU A 207 5.18 -0.19 -2.09
CA GLU A 207 4.67 0.37 -0.82
C GLU A 207 4.88 -0.59 0.36
N PHE A 208 4.72 -1.90 0.14
CA PHE A 208 5.00 -2.91 1.17
C PHE A 208 6.48 -2.95 1.57
N ASP A 209 7.40 -2.78 0.62
CA ASP A 209 8.83 -2.69 0.93
C ASP A 209 9.15 -1.42 1.75
N GLY A 210 8.45 -0.32 1.48
CA GLY A 210 8.55 0.94 2.24
C GLY A 210 8.15 0.81 3.71
N ILE A 211 7.14 -0.02 4.03
CA ILE A 211 6.71 -0.29 5.42
C ILE A 211 7.87 -0.88 6.25
N SER A 212 8.69 -1.75 5.65
CA SER A 212 9.83 -2.37 6.34
C SER A 212 10.95 -1.39 6.70
N GLN A 213 11.07 -0.29 5.95
CA GLN A 213 12.11 0.72 6.16
C GLN A 213 11.76 1.69 7.30
N GLY A 214 10.47 1.93 7.57
CA GLY A 214 10.02 2.78 8.69
C GLY A 214 10.48 2.27 10.06
N THR A 215 10.55 0.94 10.24
CA THR A 215 11.04 0.28 11.46
C THR A 215 12.51 0.58 11.75
N ILE A 216 13.33 0.77 10.72
CA ILE A 216 14.77 1.05 10.87
C ILE A 216 14.98 2.42 11.51
N TRP A 217 14.20 3.43 11.13
CA TRP A 217 14.32 4.79 11.69
C TRP A 217 13.98 4.85 13.18
N VAL A 218 12.90 4.17 13.61
CA VAL A 218 12.46 4.13 15.01
C VAL A 218 13.46 3.37 15.88
N LEU A 219 13.97 2.23 15.40
CA LEU A 219 14.93 1.42 16.15
C LEU A 219 16.30 2.09 16.26
N VAL A 220 16.82 2.66 15.17
CA VAL A 220 18.13 3.34 15.18
C VAL A 220 18.07 4.63 16.00
N GLY A 221 17.01 5.43 15.86
CA GLY A 221 16.83 6.66 16.63
C GLY A 221 16.63 6.41 18.13
N GLY A 222 15.86 5.37 18.48
CA GLY A 222 15.66 4.95 19.87
C GLY A 222 16.93 4.40 20.52
N LEU A 223 17.66 3.54 19.81
CA LEU A 223 18.91 2.97 20.30
C LEU A 223 19.97 4.05 20.54
N LEU A 224 20.16 4.98 19.59
CA LEU A 224 21.11 6.09 19.73
C LEU A 224 20.78 6.97 20.95
N SER A 225 19.51 7.24 21.17
CA SER A 225 19.05 8.07 22.30
C SER A 225 19.27 7.37 23.63
N LEU A 226 18.96 6.07 23.71
CA LEU A 226 19.22 5.26 24.92
C LEU A 226 20.71 5.17 25.25
N VAL A 227 21.59 5.08 24.26
CA VAL A 227 23.05 5.12 24.46
C VAL A 227 23.48 6.45 25.09
N VAL A 228 22.96 7.59 24.62
CA VAL A 228 23.28 8.91 25.19
C VAL A 228 22.77 9.06 26.63
N PHE A 229 21.56 8.57 26.93
CA PHE A 229 21.03 8.54 28.30
C PHE A 229 21.89 7.66 29.22
N ALA A 230 22.32 6.48 28.75
CA ALA A 230 23.16 5.57 29.52
C ALA A 230 24.54 6.18 29.84
N ILE A 231 25.16 6.87 28.88
CA ILE A 231 26.43 7.60 29.09
C ILE A 231 26.24 8.71 30.13
N THR A 232 25.16 9.48 30.03
CA THR A 232 24.84 10.59 30.93
C THR A 232 24.60 10.11 32.37
N LEU A 233 23.82 9.05 32.54
CA LEU A 233 23.56 8.41 33.84
C LEU A 233 24.84 7.82 34.45
N ARG A 234 25.66 7.10 33.66
CA ARG A 234 26.92 6.51 34.12
C ARG A 234 27.93 7.57 34.56
N TRP A 235 28.02 8.68 33.83
CA TRP A 235 28.89 9.79 34.20
C TRP A 235 28.44 10.47 35.50
N LEU A 236 27.13 10.70 35.66
CA LEU A 236 26.57 11.32 36.85
C LEU A 236 26.74 10.42 38.09
N ALA A 237 26.51 9.11 37.94
CA ALA A 237 26.69 8.12 39.01
C ALA A 237 28.15 8.04 39.50
N ARG A 238 29.12 8.03 38.57
CA ARG A 238 30.55 8.04 38.92
C ARG A 238 31.00 9.33 39.59
N ARG A 239 30.38 10.46 39.27
CA ARG A 239 30.82 11.78 39.75
C ARG A 239 30.14 12.23 41.05
N THR A 240 28.91 11.78 41.28
CA THR A 240 28.08 12.19 42.44
C THR A 240 27.87 11.09 43.47
N HIS A 241 28.37 9.86 43.23
CA HIS A 241 28.22 8.67 44.09
C HIS A 241 26.76 8.30 44.46
N ARG A 242 25.75 8.95 43.86
CA ARG A 242 24.33 8.62 43.97
C ARG A 242 23.88 7.94 42.68
N TYR A 243 23.41 6.69 42.80
CA TYR A 243 23.23 5.81 41.65
C TYR A 243 22.01 6.09 40.76
N LEU A 244 20.98 6.81 41.24
CA LEU A 244 19.81 7.17 40.44
C LEU A 244 19.41 8.65 40.57
N ASN A 245 19.40 9.37 39.46
CA ASN A 245 18.69 10.64 39.34
C ASN A 245 17.28 10.36 38.77
N VAL A 246 16.28 10.32 39.65
CA VAL A 246 14.89 9.89 39.35
C VAL A 246 14.32 10.55 38.08
N PRO A 247 14.40 11.88 37.87
CA PRO A 247 13.89 12.52 36.66
C PRO A 247 14.63 12.16 35.36
N ILE A 248 15.96 11.97 35.39
CA ILE A 248 16.71 11.52 34.21
C ILE A 248 16.37 10.05 33.90
N ALA A 249 16.23 9.23 34.94
CA ALA A 249 15.79 7.85 34.80
C ALA A 249 14.35 7.76 34.26
N ALA A 250 13.45 8.66 34.67
CA ALA A 250 12.10 8.77 34.13
C ALA A 250 12.10 9.16 32.65
N GLY A 251 12.94 10.13 32.23
CA GLY A 251 13.12 10.47 30.82
C GLY A 251 13.67 9.31 29.98
N ALA A 252 14.66 8.58 30.48
CA ALA A 252 15.19 7.38 29.84
C ALA A 252 14.14 6.25 29.72
N ALA A 253 13.35 6.04 30.78
CA ALA A 253 12.27 5.08 30.78
C ALA A 253 11.17 5.46 29.77
N LEU A 254 10.86 6.75 29.63
CA LEU A 254 9.91 7.26 28.64
C LEU A 254 10.39 6.98 27.21
N VAL A 255 11.64 7.30 26.90
CA VAL A 255 12.27 6.99 25.59
C VAL A 255 12.29 5.48 25.33
N LEU A 256 12.66 4.68 26.34
CA LEU A 256 12.67 3.21 26.24
C LEU A 256 11.26 2.69 25.95
N LEU A 257 10.26 3.13 26.70
CA LEU A 257 8.88 2.67 26.57
C LEU A 257 8.30 3.07 25.22
N THR A 258 8.56 4.30 24.74
CA THR A 258 8.18 4.73 23.38
C THR A 258 8.91 3.94 22.30
N THR A 259 10.19 3.60 22.49
CA THR A 259 10.95 2.78 21.53
C THR A 259 10.45 1.35 21.50
N VAL A 260 10.14 0.76 22.65
CA VAL A 260 9.64 -0.63 22.75
C VAL A 260 8.20 -0.72 22.25
N VAL A 261 7.29 0.11 22.74
CA VAL A 261 5.89 0.11 22.29
C VAL A 261 5.80 0.52 20.82
N GLY A 262 6.56 1.54 20.41
CA GLY A 262 6.61 2.00 19.04
C GLY A 262 7.23 0.98 18.10
N GLY A 263 8.35 0.36 18.48
CA GLY A 263 9.01 -0.69 17.72
C GLY A 263 8.17 -1.97 17.61
N VAL A 264 7.55 -2.41 18.71
CA VAL A 264 6.68 -3.60 18.72
C VAL A 264 5.43 -3.37 17.89
N SER A 265 4.77 -2.21 18.00
CA SER A 265 3.58 -1.90 17.18
C SER A 265 3.89 -1.78 15.70
N LEU A 266 5.03 -1.21 15.33
CA LEU A 266 5.44 -1.11 13.93
C LEU A 266 5.87 -2.48 13.38
N ALA A 267 6.54 -3.29 14.19
CA ALA A 267 6.89 -4.67 13.84
C ALA A 267 5.65 -5.55 13.73
N SER A 268 4.66 -5.40 14.60
CA SER A 268 3.39 -6.12 14.51
C SER A 268 2.59 -5.68 13.30
N ALA A 269 2.47 -4.37 13.03
CA ALA A 269 1.81 -3.87 11.82
C ALA A 269 2.52 -4.35 10.55
N SER A 270 3.86 -4.36 10.52
CA SER A 270 4.65 -4.89 9.40
C SER A 270 4.48 -6.40 9.23
N ASN A 271 4.45 -7.17 10.32
CA ASN A 271 4.23 -8.62 10.26
C ASN A 271 2.79 -8.96 9.85
N SER A 272 1.78 -8.30 10.42
CA SER A 272 0.39 -8.44 10.00
C SER A 272 0.22 -8.09 8.53
N ALA A 273 0.81 -6.98 8.06
CA ALA A 273 0.81 -6.61 6.65
C ALA A 273 1.48 -7.67 5.75
N LYS A 274 2.57 -8.29 6.19
CA LYS A 274 3.25 -9.38 5.46
C LYS A 274 2.45 -10.67 5.46
N ASP A 275 1.85 -11.04 6.59
CA ASP A 275 1.03 -12.25 6.73
C ASP A 275 -0.23 -12.12 5.86
N THR A 276 -0.95 -10.98 5.94
CA THR A 276 -2.09 -10.67 5.07
C THR A 276 -1.71 -10.67 3.59
N ARG A 277 -0.53 -10.15 3.22
CA ARG A 277 0.00 -10.20 1.85
C ARG A 277 0.22 -11.64 1.39
N SER A 278 0.87 -12.46 2.20
CA SER A 278 1.27 -13.83 1.83
C SER A 278 0.12 -14.85 1.79
N ALA A 279 -0.98 -14.60 2.52
CA ALA A 279 -2.07 -15.57 2.66
C ALA A 279 -3.35 -15.14 1.94
N GLU A 280 -3.96 -14.02 2.33
CA GLU A 280 -5.31 -13.67 1.87
C GLU A 280 -5.30 -12.82 0.58
N TYR A 281 -4.28 -12.00 0.38
CA TYR A 281 -4.12 -11.25 -0.86
C TYR A 281 -3.74 -12.16 -2.03
N ASP A 282 -2.73 -13.02 -1.88
CA ASP A 282 -2.35 -14.00 -2.90
C ASP A 282 -3.50 -14.96 -3.23
N ARG A 283 -4.29 -15.36 -2.22
CA ARG A 283 -5.51 -16.13 -2.42
C ARG A 283 -6.56 -15.37 -3.23
N THR A 284 -6.80 -14.10 -2.92
CA THR A 284 -7.77 -13.24 -3.63
C THR A 284 -7.37 -13.10 -5.10
N LEU A 285 -6.08 -12.88 -5.36
CA LEU A 285 -5.52 -12.79 -6.71
C LEU A 285 -5.65 -14.12 -7.47
N ALA A 286 -5.32 -15.24 -6.84
CA ALA A 286 -5.49 -16.57 -7.43
C ALA A 286 -6.96 -16.87 -7.75
N LEU A 287 -7.90 -16.59 -6.84
CA LEU A 287 -9.34 -16.75 -7.07
C LEU A 287 -9.84 -15.90 -8.25
N SER A 288 -9.39 -14.64 -8.32
CA SER A 288 -9.74 -13.73 -9.39
C SER A 288 -9.23 -14.22 -10.75
N ARG A 289 -7.95 -14.62 -10.83
CA ARG A 289 -7.35 -15.20 -12.04
C ARG A 289 -8.04 -16.51 -12.45
N ALA A 290 -8.41 -17.36 -11.50
CA ALA A 290 -9.18 -18.57 -11.77
C ALA A 290 -10.56 -18.25 -12.35
N ARG A 291 -11.28 -17.27 -11.80
CA ARG A 291 -12.59 -16.84 -12.31
C ARG A 291 -12.49 -16.29 -13.73
N ILE A 292 -11.51 -15.43 -13.99
CA ILE A 292 -11.24 -14.88 -15.32
C ILE A 292 -11.01 -16.00 -16.34
N ALA A 293 -10.09 -16.93 -16.03
CA ALA A 293 -9.79 -18.06 -16.90
C ALA A 293 -10.99 -19.00 -17.09
N ALA A 294 -11.83 -19.17 -16.07
CA ALA A 294 -13.05 -19.99 -16.18
C ALA A 294 -14.06 -19.36 -17.15
N TYR A 295 -14.28 -18.04 -17.08
CA TYR A 295 -15.14 -17.33 -18.03
C TYR A 295 -14.58 -17.36 -19.46
N ASP A 296 -13.27 -17.25 -19.61
CA ASP A 296 -12.60 -17.39 -20.90
C ASP A 296 -12.80 -18.80 -21.46
N ALA A 297 -12.62 -19.85 -20.65
CA ALA A 297 -12.93 -21.22 -21.03
C ALA A 297 -14.39 -21.37 -21.48
N ARG A 298 -15.35 -20.84 -20.70
CA ARG A 298 -16.78 -20.91 -21.05
C ARG A 298 -17.12 -20.22 -22.36
N SER A 299 -16.51 -19.07 -22.62
CA SER A 299 -16.69 -18.37 -23.88
C SER A 299 -16.13 -19.19 -25.05
N ASN A 300 -14.94 -19.77 -24.88
CA ASN A 300 -14.32 -20.63 -25.87
C ASN A 300 -15.12 -21.91 -26.14
N GLU A 301 -15.71 -22.55 -25.11
CA GLU A 301 -16.66 -23.66 -25.30
C GLU A 301 -17.80 -23.25 -26.24
N SER A 302 -18.40 -22.09 -26.00
CA SER A 302 -19.50 -21.61 -26.85
C SER A 302 -19.02 -21.31 -28.28
N LEU A 303 -17.85 -20.70 -28.43
CA LEU A 303 -17.24 -20.38 -29.71
C LEU A 303 -16.86 -21.62 -30.53
N THR A 304 -16.45 -22.74 -29.88
CA THR A 304 -16.23 -24.00 -30.60
C THR A 304 -17.48 -24.46 -31.34
N LEU A 305 -18.65 -24.38 -30.69
CA LEU A 305 -19.93 -24.76 -31.26
C LEU A 305 -20.43 -23.75 -32.31
N ILE A 306 -20.16 -22.45 -32.12
CA ILE A 306 -20.49 -21.40 -33.11
C ILE A 306 -19.68 -21.59 -34.40
N ALA A 307 -18.42 -22.02 -34.28
CA ALA A 307 -17.50 -22.17 -35.41
C ALA A 307 -17.81 -23.37 -36.32
N ARG A 308 -18.79 -24.23 -35.98
CA ARG A 308 -19.36 -25.32 -36.80
C ARG A 308 -18.33 -26.01 -37.72
N GLY A 309 -17.39 -26.73 -37.12
CA GLY A 309 -16.34 -27.47 -37.85
C GLY A 309 -15.00 -26.75 -38.01
N SER A 310 -14.89 -25.49 -37.58
CA SER A 310 -13.62 -24.73 -37.51
C SER A 310 -13.24 -24.33 -36.07
N GLY A 311 -13.65 -25.14 -35.09
CA GLY A 311 -13.56 -24.84 -33.66
C GLY A 311 -12.20 -25.09 -33.01
N ASP A 312 -11.23 -25.70 -33.69
CA ASP A 312 -9.97 -26.18 -33.09
C ASP A 312 -9.16 -25.09 -32.38
N ALA A 313 -9.19 -23.85 -32.88
CA ALA A 313 -8.53 -22.73 -32.23
C ALA A 313 -9.17 -22.40 -30.86
N PHE A 314 -10.50 -22.42 -30.79
CA PHE A 314 -11.25 -22.20 -29.55
C PHE A 314 -11.11 -23.38 -28.59
N ASP A 315 -10.98 -24.61 -29.10
CA ASP A 315 -10.75 -25.81 -28.29
C ASP A 315 -9.36 -25.78 -27.59
N LYS A 316 -8.34 -25.33 -28.32
CA LYS A 316 -7.01 -25.06 -27.75
C LYS A 316 -7.04 -23.93 -26.72
N ALA A 317 -7.75 -22.85 -27.02
CA ALA A 317 -7.92 -21.73 -26.09
C ALA A 317 -8.67 -22.15 -24.81
N TYR A 318 -9.73 -22.95 -24.94
CA TYR A 318 -10.41 -23.59 -23.81
C TYR A 318 -9.43 -24.38 -22.95
N THR A 319 -8.62 -25.25 -23.57
CA THR A 319 -7.67 -26.10 -22.84
C THR A 319 -6.64 -25.27 -22.09
N ALA A 320 -6.13 -24.21 -22.71
CA ALA A 320 -5.19 -23.28 -22.06
C ALA A 320 -5.85 -22.55 -20.88
N ALA A 321 -7.07 -22.05 -21.05
CA ALA A 321 -7.83 -21.39 -20.00
C ALA A 321 -8.16 -22.35 -18.85
N ALA A 322 -8.56 -23.59 -19.15
CA ALA A 322 -8.84 -24.61 -18.14
C ALA A 322 -7.60 -24.98 -17.32
N ALA A 323 -6.44 -25.13 -17.97
CA ALA A 323 -5.17 -25.34 -17.28
C ALA A 323 -4.82 -24.17 -16.35
N GLN A 324 -5.12 -22.92 -16.76
CA GLN A 324 -4.96 -21.76 -15.89
C GLN A 324 -5.92 -21.81 -14.69
N VAL A 325 -7.17 -22.24 -14.86
CA VAL A 325 -8.07 -22.44 -13.70
C VAL A 325 -7.48 -23.43 -12.70
N ASP A 326 -7.00 -24.58 -13.17
CA ASP A 326 -6.41 -25.62 -12.31
C ASP A 326 -5.16 -25.12 -11.57
N GLU A 327 -4.28 -24.40 -12.27
CA GLU A 327 -3.08 -23.80 -11.69
C GLU A 327 -3.44 -22.80 -10.58
N GLN A 328 -4.37 -21.88 -10.84
CA GLN A 328 -4.74 -20.84 -9.89
C GLN A 328 -5.53 -21.41 -8.71
N LEU A 329 -6.44 -22.36 -8.92
CA LEU A 329 -7.12 -23.08 -7.83
C LEU A 329 -6.14 -23.90 -6.98
N GLY A 330 -5.00 -24.31 -7.55
CA GLY A 330 -3.86 -24.87 -6.81
C GLY A 330 -3.31 -23.93 -5.74
N LYS A 331 -3.26 -22.63 -6.03
CA LYS A 331 -2.67 -21.58 -5.18
C LYS A 331 -3.62 -21.09 -4.07
N VAL A 332 -4.92 -21.34 -4.19
CA VAL A 332 -5.94 -20.87 -3.20
C VAL A 332 -5.81 -21.58 -1.83
N GLY A 333 -5.36 -22.85 -1.78
CA GLY A 333 -5.23 -23.64 -0.55
C GLY A 333 -6.57 -23.88 0.20
N GLY A 334 -6.57 -24.67 1.29
CA GLY A 334 -7.64 -24.83 2.29
C GLY A 334 -9.10 -25.05 1.79
N ASN A 335 -9.74 -23.98 1.30
CA ASN A 335 -11.10 -23.96 0.74
C ASN A 335 -11.17 -24.20 -0.79
N GLY A 336 -10.02 -24.28 -1.48
CA GLY A 336 -9.95 -24.55 -2.91
C GLY A 336 -10.48 -25.94 -3.33
N GLY A 337 -10.60 -26.89 -2.39
CA GLY A 337 -11.07 -28.25 -2.67
C GLY A 337 -12.48 -28.31 -3.27
N ASN A 338 -13.42 -27.54 -2.72
CA ASN A 338 -14.78 -27.46 -3.25
C ASN A 338 -14.80 -26.79 -4.64
N LEU A 339 -14.00 -25.75 -4.86
CA LEU A 339 -13.92 -25.08 -6.17
C LEU A 339 -13.34 -25.99 -7.24
N LYS A 340 -12.30 -26.77 -6.92
CA LYS A 340 -11.74 -27.77 -7.83
C LYS A 340 -12.77 -28.84 -8.20
N GLN A 341 -13.60 -29.27 -7.25
CA GLN A 341 -14.67 -30.22 -7.53
C GLN A 341 -15.74 -29.62 -8.46
N LEU A 342 -16.19 -28.39 -8.20
CA LEU A 342 -17.16 -27.69 -9.04
C LEU A 342 -16.60 -27.43 -10.45
N TRP A 343 -15.34 -27.03 -10.56
CA TRP A 343 -14.63 -26.88 -11.83
C TRP A 343 -14.49 -28.22 -12.57
N GLY A 344 -14.16 -29.29 -11.85
CA GLY A 344 -14.12 -30.66 -12.38
C GLY A 344 -15.47 -31.12 -12.94
N ALA A 345 -16.57 -30.74 -12.30
CA ALA A 345 -17.91 -31.03 -12.79
C ALA A 345 -18.19 -30.32 -14.12
N TYR A 346 -17.82 -29.03 -14.22
CA TYR A 346 -17.95 -28.24 -15.46
C TYR A 346 -17.11 -28.84 -16.60
N THR A 347 -15.82 -29.12 -16.37
CA THR A 347 -14.92 -29.71 -17.38
C THR A 347 -15.37 -31.11 -17.83
N THR A 348 -16.00 -31.87 -16.94
CA THR A 348 -16.63 -33.15 -17.29
C THR A 348 -17.80 -32.96 -18.26
N ILE A 349 -18.66 -31.96 -18.04
CA ILE A 349 -19.74 -31.63 -18.98
C ILE A 349 -19.18 -31.10 -20.30
N HIS A 350 -18.16 -30.24 -20.28
CA HIS A 350 -17.47 -29.79 -21.48
C HIS A 350 -16.97 -30.95 -22.34
N THR A 351 -16.34 -31.96 -21.72
CA THR A 351 -15.86 -33.16 -22.42
C THR A 351 -17.01 -33.90 -23.12
N LYS A 352 -18.19 -33.96 -22.49
CA LYS A 352 -19.40 -34.51 -23.11
C LYS A 352 -19.87 -33.65 -24.27
N VAL A 353 -19.93 -32.32 -24.11
CA VAL A 353 -20.27 -31.37 -25.18
C VAL A 353 -19.38 -31.60 -26.40
N ARG A 354 -18.06 -31.65 -26.22
CA ARG A 354 -17.10 -31.88 -27.31
C ARG A 354 -17.25 -33.25 -27.95
N LYS A 355 -17.44 -34.32 -27.17
CA LYS A 355 -17.70 -35.66 -27.71
C LYS A 355 -18.98 -35.68 -28.56
N THR A 356 -20.06 -35.10 -28.04
CA THR A 356 -21.36 -35.08 -28.71
C THR A 356 -21.32 -34.27 -30.02
N ASP A 357 -20.56 -33.16 -30.05
CA ASP A 357 -20.33 -32.37 -31.27
C ASP A 357 -19.36 -33.06 -32.25
N ALA A 358 -18.12 -33.29 -31.81
CA ALA A 358 -17.01 -33.65 -32.70
C ALA A 358 -16.93 -35.15 -33.04
N THR A 359 -17.30 -36.03 -32.11
CA THR A 359 -17.22 -37.49 -32.30
C THR A 359 -18.54 -38.06 -32.79
N ASP A 360 -19.64 -37.66 -32.16
CA ASP A 360 -20.96 -38.22 -32.44
C ASP A 360 -21.69 -37.43 -33.57
N GLY A 361 -21.19 -36.26 -33.97
CA GLY A 361 -21.78 -35.42 -35.01
C GLY A 361 -23.11 -34.76 -34.62
N ASN A 362 -23.50 -34.81 -33.35
CA ASN A 362 -24.76 -34.31 -32.84
C ASN A 362 -24.61 -32.88 -32.29
N TRP A 363 -24.48 -31.91 -33.20
CA TRP A 363 -24.34 -30.50 -32.84
C TRP A 363 -25.51 -29.98 -31.99
N ASP A 364 -26.76 -30.34 -32.33
CA ASP A 364 -27.95 -29.88 -31.60
C ASP A 364 -27.95 -30.37 -30.14
N GLY A 365 -27.53 -31.61 -29.90
CA GLY A 365 -27.36 -32.16 -28.56
C GLY A 365 -26.26 -31.44 -27.77
N ALA A 366 -25.12 -31.18 -28.40
CA ALA A 366 -24.02 -30.45 -27.78
C ALA A 366 -24.43 -29.01 -27.41
N VAL A 367 -25.17 -28.33 -28.28
CA VAL A 367 -25.75 -27.01 -28.01
C VAL A 367 -26.75 -27.08 -26.86
N ALA A 368 -27.62 -28.09 -26.84
CA ALA A 368 -28.60 -28.25 -25.76
C ALA A 368 -27.92 -28.39 -24.38
N MET A 369 -26.79 -29.09 -24.30
CA MET A 369 -25.96 -29.17 -23.09
C MET A 369 -25.29 -27.83 -22.76
N ALA A 370 -24.66 -27.19 -23.75
CA ALA A 370 -23.92 -25.93 -23.59
C ALA A 370 -24.79 -24.75 -23.14
N VAL A 371 -26.05 -24.70 -23.59
CA VAL A 371 -27.01 -23.62 -23.25
C VAL A 371 -27.99 -23.99 -22.14
N GLY A 372 -27.81 -25.16 -21.49
CA GLY A 372 -28.61 -25.57 -20.33
C GLY A 372 -30.04 -26.04 -20.64
N LYS A 373 -30.32 -26.43 -21.89
CA LYS A 373 -31.59 -27.10 -22.27
C LYS A 373 -31.60 -28.57 -21.84
N ASP A 374 -30.45 -29.24 -21.79
CA ASP A 374 -30.30 -30.58 -21.19
C ASP A 374 -30.23 -30.47 -19.66
N LYS A 375 -31.25 -30.98 -18.96
CA LYS A 375 -31.35 -30.93 -17.49
C LYS A 375 -30.38 -31.88 -16.77
N THR A 376 -29.80 -32.85 -17.46
CA THR A 376 -28.88 -33.83 -16.90
C THR A 376 -27.43 -33.44 -17.15
N ASN A 377 -27.12 -32.86 -18.31
CA ASN A 377 -25.76 -32.48 -18.72
C ASN A 377 -25.66 -30.97 -19.00
N SER A 378 -26.14 -30.15 -18.07
CA SER A 378 -26.15 -28.69 -18.23
C SER A 378 -24.79 -28.06 -17.93
N SER A 379 -24.15 -27.51 -18.96
CA SER A 379 -22.91 -26.72 -18.83
C SER A 379 -23.18 -25.43 -18.04
N VAL A 380 -24.34 -24.80 -18.30
CA VAL A 380 -24.78 -23.59 -17.61
C VAL A 380 -24.90 -23.80 -16.09
N ASP A 381 -25.51 -24.91 -15.66
CA ASP A 381 -25.75 -25.16 -14.23
C ASP A 381 -24.45 -25.51 -13.50
N THR A 382 -23.60 -26.36 -14.11
CA THR A 382 -22.31 -26.76 -13.52
C THR A 382 -21.34 -25.58 -13.44
N PHE A 383 -21.28 -24.74 -14.47
CA PHE A 383 -20.51 -23.50 -14.42
C PHE A 383 -21.09 -22.52 -13.41
N GLY A 384 -22.42 -22.35 -13.38
CA GLY A 384 -23.09 -21.44 -12.45
C GLY A 384 -22.81 -21.80 -10.99
N ALA A 385 -22.70 -23.10 -10.66
CA ALA A 385 -22.30 -23.53 -9.33
C ALA A 385 -20.85 -23.12 -8.99
N PHE A 386 -19.90 -23.29 -9.92
CA PHE A 386 -18.52 -22.83 -9.77
C PHE A 386 -18.42 -21.31 -9.63
N ASP A 387 -19.10 -20.56 -10.50
CA ASP A 387 -19.09 -19.09 -10.47
C ASP A 387 -19.68 -18.56 -9.15
N ASN A 388 -20.84 -19.04 -8.74
CA ASN A 388 -21.45 -18.61 -7.47
C ASN A 388 -20.53 -18.89 -6.27
N SER A 389 -19.96 -20.10 -6.18
CA SER A 389 -19.08 -20.46 -5.07
C SER A 389 -17.79 -19.64 -5.07
N SER A 390 -17.16 -19.46 -6.23
CA SER A 390 -15.93 -18.68 -6.34
C SER A 390 -16.18 -17.19 -6.09
N ASN A 391 -17.34 -16.64 -6.45
CA ASN A 391 -17.69 -15.24 -6.21
C ASN A 391 -17.85 -14.96 -4.70
N GLN A 392 -18.54 -15.86 -4.01
CA GLN A 392 -18.69 -15.78 -2.56
C GLN A 392 -17.34 -15.87 -1.85
N GLN A 393 -16.45 -16.78 -2.29
CA GLN A 393 -15.11 -16.86 -1.73
C GLN A 393 -14.31 -15.58 -2.00
N LEU A 394 -14.32 -15.08 -3.24
CA LEU A 394 -13.61 -13.84 -3.60
C LEU A 394 -14.11 -12.63 -2.79
N THR A 395 -15.41 -12.51 -2.58
CA THR A 395 -16.01 -11.43 -1.78
C THR A 395 -15.56 -11.52 -0.31
N ARG A 396 -15.57 -12.73 0.27
CA ARG A 396 -15.09 -12.96 1.64
C ARG A 396 -13.60 -12.62 1.79
N THR A 397 -12.74 -13.12 0.91
CA THR A 397 -11.29 -12.85 1.00
C THR A 397 -10.96 -11.40 0.74
N SER A 398 -11.62 -10.74 -0.23
CA SER A 398 -11.46 -9.30 -0.48
C SER A 398 -11.89 -8.45 0.73
N THR A 399 -12.98 -8.83 1.40
CA THR A 399 -13.45 -8.14 2.62
C THR A 399 -12.49 -8.36 3.79
N ALA A 400 -11.97 -9.58 3.95
CA ALA A 400 -10.98 -9.91 4.97
C ALA A 400 -9.68 -9.10 4.78
N VAL A 401 -9.14 -9.03 3.57
CA VAL A 401 -7.97 -8.20 3.24
C VAL A 401 -8.22 -6.73 3.61
N GLN A 402 -9.38 -6.17 3.24
CA GLN A 402 -9.71 -4.78 3.58
C GLN A 402 -9.83 -4.56 5.10
N SER A 403 -10.45 -5.50 5.82
CA SER A 403 -10.58 -5.42 7.28
C SER A 403 -9.23 -5.54 7.97
N GLU A 404 -8.40 -6.51 7.60
CA GLU A 404 -7.09 -6.74 8.21
C GLU A 404 -6.13 -5.57 7.97
N LEU A 405 -6.13 -4.97 6.77
CA LEU A 405 -5.34 -3.75 6.51
C LEU A 405 -5.84 -2.58 7.35
N LYS A 406 -7.16 -2.45 7.51
CA LYS A 406 -7.76 -1.42 8.37
C LYS A 406 -7.41 -1.63 9.84
N ASP A 407 -7.52 -2.84 10.35
CA ASP A 407 -7.22 -3.19 11.73
C ASP A 407 -5.73 -3.01 12.03
N ALA A 408 -4.84 -3.35 11.09
CA ALA A 408 -3.41 -3.09 11.20
C ALA A 408 -3.09 -1.58 11.29
N ARG A 409 -3.84 -0.73 10.58
CA ARG A 409 -3.72 0.73 10.67
C ARG A 409 -4.29 1.27 11.98
N ASP A 410 -5.50 0.85 12.36
CA ASP A 410 -6.17 1.30 13.59
C ASP A 410 -5.42 0.83 14.86
N GLY A 411 -4.68 -0.28 14.77
CA GLY A 411 -3.80 -0.80 15.82
C GLY A 411 -2.49 -0.03 16.01
N LEU A 412 -2.14 0.91 15.11
CA LEU A 412 -0.97 1.77 15.32
C LEU A 412 -1.24 2.68 16.52
N PRO A 413 -0.43 2.61 17.59
CA PRO A 413 -0.57 3.53 18.70
C PRO A 413 -0.30 4.92 18.15
N PRO A 414 -0.88 5.95 18.77
CA PRO A 414 -0.97 7.22 18.10
C PRO A 414 0.35 7.95 18.52
N ILE A 415 1.49 7.34 18.20
CA ILE A 415 2.84 7.79 18.52
C ILE A 415 3.32 8.78 17.44
N GLY A 416 2.73 8.77 16.24
CA GLY A 416 3.02 9.77 15.21
C GLY A 416 2.76 11.20 15.67
N TRP A 417 1.61 11.48 16.29
CA TRP A 417 1.27 12.79 16.88
C TRP A 417 1.87 12.99 18.28
N LEU A 418 2.07 11.92 19.07
CA LEU A 418 2.61 12.02 20.43
C LEU A 418 4.15 12.01 20.50
N GLY A 419 4.86 11.64 19.43
CA GLY A 419 6.32 11.52 19.42
C GLY A 419 7.04 12.83 19.75
N VAL A 420 6.58 13.94 19.17
CA VAL A 420 7.11 15.28 19.47
C VAL A 420 6.79 15.71 20.92
N PRO A 421 5.52 15.62 21.40
CA PRO A 421 5.19 15.83 22.82
C PRO A 421 6.02 14.99 23.79
N ILE A 422 6.25 13.72 23.48
CA ILE A 422 7.05 12.78 24.28
C ILE A 422 8.53 13.21 24.31
N GLY A 423 9.10 13.59 23.17
CA GLY A 423 10.47 14.10 23.08
C GLY A 423 10.66 15.39 23.88
N ILE A 424 9.69 16.30 23.82
CA ILE A 424 9.67 17.55 24.61
C ILE A 424 9.57 17.23 26.10
N LEU A 425 8.67 16.33 26.51
CA LEU A 425 8.50 15.93 27.91
C LEU A 425 9.78 15.30 28.47
N ALA A 426 10.43 14.42 27.71
CA ALA A 426 11.71 13.82 28.08
C ALA A 426 12.81 14.89 28.22
N ALA A 427 12.86 15.87 27.33
CA ALA A 427 13.79 17.00 27.44
C ALA A 427 13.54 17.86 28.69
N LEU A 428 12.28 18.12 29.05
CA LEU A 428 11.90 18.86 30.26
C LEU A 428 12.27 18.10 31.54
N LEU A 429 12.07 16.78 31.57
CA LEU A 429 12.47 15.92 32.71
C LEU A 429 13.98 15.92 32.92
N VAL A 430 14.77 15.88 31.84
CA VAL A 430 16.24 15.99 31.90
C VAL A 430 16.66 17.37 32.42
N ALA A 431 16.00 18.44 31.96
CA ALA A 431 16.29 19.80 32.41
C ALA A 431 15.99 19.99 33.90
N TRP A 432 14.84 19.51 34.37
CA TRP A 432 14.42 19.59 35.78
C TRP A 432 15.32 18.76 36.71
N GLY A 433 15.70 17.55 36.29
CA GLY A 433 16.60 16.69 37.07
C GLY A 433 18.01 17.22 37.25
N MET A 434 18.46 18.10 36.36
CA MET A 434 19.76 18.75 36.45
C MET A 434 19.69 20.12 37.13
N SER A 435 18.56 20.85 37.05
CA SER A 435 18.38 22.12 37.76
C SER A 435 18.41 21.94 39.28
N GLN A 436 17.77 20.88 39.80
CA GLN A 436 17.85 20.49 41.22
C GLN A 436 19.30 20.27 41.69
N ARG A 437 20.17 19.78 40.80
CA ARG A 437 21.57 19.51 41.12
C ARG A 437 22.45 20.76 41.02
N LEU A 438 22.14 21.68 40.11
CA LEU A 438 22.87 22.94 39.97
C LEU A 438 22.63 23.88 41.16
N GLU A 439 21.48 23.77 41.83
CA GLU A 439 21.18 24.50 43.08
C GLU A 439 21.99 23.99 44.27
N GLU A 440 22.41 22.72 44.30
CA GLU A 440 23.29 22.16 45.35
C GLU A 440 24.73 22.73 45.31
N TYR A 441 25.13 23.41 44.23
CA TYR A 441 26.46 24.00 44.04
C TYR A 441 26.49 25.54 44.06
N ARG A 442 25.34 26.17 44.33
CA ARG A 442 25.23 27.60 44.64
C ARG A 442 25.25 27.77 46.14
#